data_AF-A0A182EK27-F1
#
_entry.id   AF-A0A182EK27-F1
#
_cell.length_a   1.000
_cell.length_b   1.000
_cell.length_c   1.000
_cell.angle_alpha   90.00
_cell.angle_beta   90.00
_cell.angle_gamma   90.00
#
_symmetry.space_group_name_H-M   'P 1'
#
loop_
_entity.id
_entity.type
_entity.pdbx_description
1 polymer ?
#
loop_
_entity_poly.entity_id
_entity_poly.type
_entity_poly.pdbx_seq_one_letter_code
_entity_poly.pdbx_strand_id
1 'polypeptide(L)'
;MTSPVAENNDDIPAVDADVKDSETVEVKQVQEKVPEPPKDPREDPIGWVNSLIPGAVHKVNYRLLDWAQQLAIEEEDKRQALPGKSDSVTKNQFLSFLRDGSLLAKLANRLQPGVVETVHEGDAAKDKANQTSNINGFINFVKEKAGLSEEQKKEGKK
;
A
#
# COMPACT_ATOMS: atom_id res chain seq x y z
N MET A 1 -60.95 -14.62 -7.60
CA MET A 1 -60.37 -13.74 -8.65
C MET A 1 -59.20 -14.49 -9.26
N THR A 2 -59.35 -14.83 -10.55
CA THR A 2 -58.32 -15.08 -11.60
C THR A 2 -57.08 -15.94 -11.33
N SER A 3 -57.06 -17.13 -11.94
CA SER A 3 -55.90 -17.70 -12.67
C SER A 3 -55.80 -17.02 -14.06
N PRO A 4 -54.70 -17.08 -14.87
CA PRO A 4 -53.90 -18.29 -15.18
C PRO A 4 -52.37 -18.13 -15.41
N VAL A 5 -51.75 -19.30 -15.59
CA VAL A 5 -50.40 -19.59 -16.14
C VAL A 5 -50.33 -19.25 -17.64
N ALA A 6 -49.14 -18.87 -18.15
CA ALA A 6 -48.76 -19.07 -19.55
C ALA A 6 -47.22 -19.13 -19.74
N GLU A 7 -46.72 -20.28 -20.19
CA GLU A 7 -45.53 -20.45 -21.03
C GLU A 7 -45.80 -19.90 -22.45
N ASN A 8 -44.72 -19.49 -23.15
CA ASN A 8 -44.39 -19.67 -24.59
C ASN A 8 -43.43 -18.53 -25.02
N ASN A 9 -42.17 -18.79 -25.41
CA ASN A 9 -41.63 -19.31 -26.68
C ASN A 9 -41.57 -18.25 -27.81
N ASP A 10 -40.58 -18.40 -28.70
CA ASP A 10 -40.22 -17.59 -29.89
C ASP A 10 -39.30 -16.37 -29.57
N ASP A 11 -38.16 -16.13 -30.21
CA ASP A 11 -37.78 -16.36 -31.59
C ASP A 11 -36.24 -16.31 -31.74
N ILE A 12 -35.64 -17.32 -32.38
CA ILE A 12 -34.25 -17.31 -32.86
C ILE A 12 -34.34 -17.15 -34.38
N PRO A 13 -33.77 -16.10 -34.99
CA PRO A 13 -33.34 -16.19 -36.37
C PRO A 13 -31.86 -16.60 -36.41
N ALA A 14 -31.66 -17.76 -37.01
CA ALA A 14 -30.38 -18.32 -37.38
C ALA A 14 -29.90 -17.72 -38.72
N VAL A 15 -28.58 -17.45 -38.79
CA VAL A 15 -27.68 -17.51 -39.98
C VAL A 15 -27.89 -16.49 -41.11
N ASP A 16 -26.91 -15.99 -41.86
CA ASP A 16 -25.62 -16.53 -42.30
C ASP A 16 -24.72 -15.40 -42.86
N ALA A 17 -23.40 -15.64 -42.90
CA ALA A 17 -22.34 -15.14 -43.83
C ALA A 17 -22.31 -13.64 -44.25
N ASP A 18 -21.18 -12.91 -44.26
CA ASP A 18 -19.90 -13.22 -44.92
C ASP A 18 -18.82 -12.17 -44.53
N VAL A 19 -17.60 -12.36 -45.05
CA VAL A 19 -16.27 -12.04 -44.50
C VAL A 19 -15.68 -10.68 -44.98
N LYS A 20 -14.58 -10.24 -44.32
CA LYS A 20 -13.58 -9.16 -44.61
C LYS A 20 -13.89 -7.78 -44.00
N ASP A 21 -12.97 -7.06 -43.37
CA ASP A 21 -11.52 -6.99 -43.56
C ASP A 21 -10.84 -6.42 -42.28
N SER A 22 -9.68 -6.99 -41.95
CA SER A 22 -8.49 -6.40 -41.33
C SER A 22 -8.61 -5.14 -40.44
N GLU A 23 -8.46 -5.32 -39.12
CA GLU A 23 -7.67 -4.39 -38.31
C GLU A 23 -7.00 -5.14 -37.15
N THR A 24 -5.71 -5.43 -37.32
CA THR A 24 -4.81 -5.94 -36.29
C THR A 24 -4.66 -4.89 -35.19
N VAL A 25 -5.44 -5.01 -34.12
CA VAL A 25 -5.14 -4.36 -32.84
C VAL A 25 -4.30 -5.34 -32.03
N GLU A 26 -2.99 -5.12 -32.00
CA GLU A 26 -2.10 -5.77 -31.05
C GLU A 26 -2.54 -5.43 -29.63
N VAL A 27 -3.37 -6.28 -29.04
CA VAL A 27 -3.56 -6.33 -27.60
C VAL A 27 -2.26 -6.89 -27.02
N LYS A 28 -1.37 -5.99 -26.59
CA LYS A 28 -0.29 -6.32 -25.66
C LYS A 28 -0.96 -6.92 -24.42
N GLN A 29 -1.02 -8.25 -24.39
CA GLN A 29 -1.38 -9.01 -23.21
C GLN A 29 -0.41 -8.59 -22.11
N VAL A 30 -0.89 -7.76 -21.20
CA VAL A 30 -0.31 -7.64 -19.87
C VAL A 30 -0.49 -9.03 -19.27
N GLN A 31 0.55 -9.86 -19.37
CA GLN A 31 0.64 -11.09 -18.60
C GLN A 31 0.51 -10.69 -17.13
N GLU A 32 -0.71 -10.84 -16.61
CA GLU A 32 -0.96 -10.96 -15.20
C GLU A 32 -0.05 -12.10 -14.73
N LYS A 33 1.04 -11.76 -14.03
CA LYS A 33 1.91 -12.73 -13.40
C LYS A 33 1.06 -13.46 -12.37
N VAL A 34 0.45 -14.56 -12.80
CA VAL A 34 -0.09 -15.58 -11.93
C VAL A 34 1.02 -15.90 -10.93
N PRO A 35 0.77 -15.79 -9.61
CA PRO A 35 1.79 -16.06 -8.61
C PRO A 35 2.32 -17.46 -8.86
N GLU A 36 3.62 -17.59 -9.14
CA GLU A 36 4.25 -18.91 -9.28
C GLU A 36 3.91 -19.73 -8.01
N PRO A 37 3.47 -20.99 -8.17
CA PRO A 37 3.16 -21.83 -7.02
C PRO A 37 4.38 -21.86 -6.08
N PRO A 38 4.17 -21.86 -4.75
CA PRO A 38 5.27 -21.85 -3.79
C PRO A 38 6.29 -22.95 -4.13
N LYS A 39 7.55 -22.55 -4.38
CA LYS A 39 8.62 -23.48 -4.77
C LYS A 39 8.86 -24.49 -3.66
N ASP A 40 8.89 -25.78 -3.98
CA ASP A 40 9.10 -26.83 -2.97
C ASP A 40 10.50 -26.65 -2.33
N PRO A 41 10.61 -26.56 -1.00
CA PRO A 41 11.89 -26.46 -0.30
C PRO A 41 12.89 -27.58 -0.63
N ARG A 42 12.41 -28.75 -1.08
CA ARG A 42 13.23 -29.92 -1.42
C ARG A 42 13.82 -29.85 -2.82
N GLU A 43 13.17 -29.13 -3.73
CA GLU A 43 13.60 -29.01 -5.13
C GLU A 43 14.40 -27.72 -5.37
N ASP A 44 14.01 -26.61 -4.75
CA ASP A 44 14.72 -25.32 -4.81
C ASP A 44 14.64 -24.57 -3.46
N PRO A 45 15.53 -24.89 -2.50
CA PRO A 45 15.52 -24.26 -1.18
C PRO A 45 15.80 -22.75 -1.23
N ILE A 46 16.62 -22.28 -2.18
CA ILE A 46 16.94 -20.86 -2.32
C ILE A 46 15.74 -20.09 -2.86
N GLY A 47 15.07 -20.63 -3.90
CA GLY A 47 13.83 -20.07 -4.43
C GLY A 47 12.69 -20.08 -3.40
N TRP A 48 12.60 -21.13 -2.58
CA TRP A 48 11.65 -21.19 -1.47
C TRP A 48 11.93 -20.10 -0.43
N VAL A 49 13.17 -19.96 0.06
CA VAL A 49 13.54 -18.88 1.00
C VAL A 49 13.22 -17.50 0.40
N ASN A 50 13.57 -17.29 -0.88
CA ASN A 50 13.28 -16.03 -1.56
C ASN A 50 11.77 -15.74 -1.68
N SER A 51 10.93 -16.79 -1.80
CA SER A 51 9.47 -16.66 -1.82
C SER A 51 8.87 -16.19 -0.48
N LEU A 52 9.58 -16.40 0.62
CA LEU A 52 9.15 -15.97 1.96
C LEU A 52 9.46 -14.50 2.23
N ILE A 53 10.42 -13.90 1.51
CA ILE A 53 10.88 -12.53 1.73
C ILE A 53 9.73 -11.52 1.66
N PRO A 54 8.82 -11.53 0.66
CA PRO A 54 7.71 -10.58 0.63
C PRO A 54 6.80 -10.67 1.86
N GLY A 55 6.51 -11.89 2.32
CA GLY A 55 5.73 -12.11 3.54
C GLY A 55 6.43 -11.59 4.79
N ALA A 56 7.75 -11.84 4.91
CA ALA A 56 8.56 -11.33 6.01
C ALA A 56 8.61 -9.79 6.01
N VAL A 57 8.76 -9.15 4.84
CA VAL A 57 8.71 -7.68 4.70
C VAL A 57 7.38 -7.14 5.20
N HIS A 58 6.26 -7.81 4.91
CA HIS A 58 4.97 -7.35 5.40
C HIS A 58 4.85 -7.41 6.93
N LYS A 59 5.45 -8.42 7.56
CA LYS A 59 5.54 -8.51 9.03
C LYS A 59 6.42 -7.42 9.61
N VAL A 60 7.56 -7.13 8.99
CA VAL A 60 8.46 -6.06 9.40
C VAL A 60 7.77 -4.70 9.31
N ASN A 61 7.05 -4.44 8.22
CA ASN A 61 6.26 -3.21 8.06
C ASN A 61 5.27 -3.05 9.21
N TYR A 62 4.53 -4.10 9.57
CA TYR A 62 3.60 -4.06 10.69
C TYR A 62 4.31 -3.75 12.02
N ARG A 63 5.38 -4.50 12.35
CA ARG A 63 6.12 -4.32 13.60
C ARG A 63 6.76 -2.94 13.70
N LEU A 64 7.21 -2.38 12.58
CA LEU A 64 7.78 -1.04 12.54
C LEU A 64 6.72 0.04 12.81
N LEU A 65 5.53 -0.08 12.21
CA LEU A 65 4.43 0.85 12.49
C LEU A 65 3.94 0.72 13.93
N ASP A 66 3.81 -0.50 14.43
CA ASP A 66 3.42 -0.79 15.82
C ASP A 66 4.39 -0.16 16.81
N TRP A 67 5.70 -0.44 16.65
CA TRP A 67 6.75 0.16 17.45
C TRP A 67 6.74 1.70 17.37
N ALA A 68 6.61 2.27 16.17
CA ALA A 68 6.58 3.72 15.98
C ALA A 68 5.38 4.36 16.70
N GLN A 69 4.20 3.74 16.65
CA GLN A 69 3.03 4.21 17.38
C GLN A 69 3.19 4.09 18.89
N GLN A 70 3.70 2.96 19.38
CA GLN A 70 3.95 2.75 20.82
C GLN A 70 4.93 3.78 21.38
N LEU A 71 5.96 4.12 20.59
CA LEU A 71 6.94 5.12 20.98
C LEU A 71 6.33 6.53 20.93
N ALA A 72 5.68 6.89 19.83
CA ALA A 72 5.19 8.24 19.59
C ALA A 72 3.91 8.60 20.37
N ILE A 73 3.10 7.61 20.77
CA ILE A 73 1.79 7.79 21.38
C ILE A 73 1.70 6.92 22.64
N GLU A 74 1.76 7.57 23.80
CA GLU A 74 1.74 6.89 25.12
C GLU A 74 0.37 6.28 25.42
N GLU A 75 -0.70 7.00 25.09
CA GLU A 75 -2.09 6.57 25.28
C GLU A 75 -2.49 5.56 24.19
N GLU A 76 -2.77 4.32 24.59
CA GLU A 76 -3.09 3.22 23.68
C GLU A 76 -4.39 3.47 22.89
N ASP A 77 -5.38 4.10 23.52
CA ASP A 77 -6.67 4.46 22.91
C ASP A 77 -6.57 5.53 21.82
N LYS A 78 -5.46 6.29 21.79
CA LYS A 78 -5.16 7.28 20.74
C LYS A 78 -4.36 6.71 19.57
N ARG A 79 -3.95 5.45 19.64
CA ARG A 79 -3.22 4.78 18.55
C ARG A 79 -4.19 4.43 17.43
N GLN A 80 -3.76 4.66 16.20
CA GLN A 80 -4.53 4.27 15.04
C GLN A 80 -4.41 2.76 14.82
N ALA A 81 -5.52 2.12 14.42
CA ALA A 81 -5.49 0.71 14.04
C ALA A 81 -4.55 0.51 12.85
N LEU A 82 -3.63 -0.45 12.98
CA LEU A 82 -2.69 -0.77 11.91
C LEU A 82 -3.43 -1.46 10.75
N PRO A 83 -3.05 -1.15 9.50
CA PRO A 83 -3.66 -1.78 8.34
C PRO A 83 -3.23 -3.26 8.21
N GLY A 84 -3.87 -3.98 7.31
CA GLY A 84 -3.51 -5.36 6.99
C GLY A 84 -4.26 -6.40 7.81
N LYS A 85 -3.85 -7.66 7.66
CA LYS A 85 -4.44 -8.82 8.34
C LYS A 85 -3.34 -9.68 8.91
N SER A 86 -3.58 -10.28 10.08
CA SER A 86 -2.63 -11.18 10.74
C SER A 86 -1.23 -10.57 10.85
N ASP A 87 -1.11 -9.34 11.35
CA ASP A 87 0.16 -8.60 11.50
C ASP A 87 0.97 -8.42 10.20
N SER A 88 0.34 -8.45 9.03
CA SER A 88 1.01 -8.31 7.73
C SER A 88 0.54 -7.04 7.02
N VAL A 89 1.47 -6.09 6.84
CA VAL A 89 1.23 -4.81 6.16
C VAL A 89 1.96 -4.77 4.83
N THR A 90 1.21 -4.70 3.73
CA THR A 90 1.80 -4.53 2.40
C THR A 90 2.55 -3.20 2.27
N LYS A 91 3.48 -3.11 1.31
CA LYS A 91 4.20 -1.86 1.02
C LYS A 91 3.26 -0.66 0.81
N ASN A 92 2.18 -0.86 0.05
CA ASN A 92 1.23 0.22 -0.23
C ASN A 92 0.44 0.64 1.02
N GLN A 93 0.05 -0.31 1.88
CA GLN A 93 -0.59 0.00 3.16
C GLN A 93 0.36 0.73 4.10
N PHE A 94 1.62 0.30 4.16
CA PHE A 94 2.66 0.96 4.97
C PHE A 94 2.84 2.41 4.54
N LEU A 95 3.05 2.66 3.25
CA LEU A 95 3.22 4.01 2.71
C LEU A 95 1.96 4.85 2.85
N SER A 96 0.77 4.26 2.70
CA SER A 96 -0.49 4.98 2.87
C SER A 96 -0.72 5.38 4.32
N PHE A 97 -0.32 4.55 5.28
CA PHE A 97 -0.43 4.85 6.71
C PHE A 97 0.50 5.99 7.13
N LEU A 98 1.71 6.07 6.55
CA LEU A 98 2.66 7.16 6.83
C LEU A 98 2.44 8.41 5.97
N ARG A 99 1.51 8.35 5.00
CA ARG A 99 1.30 9.40 3.99
C ARG A 99 0.94 10.74 4.60
N ASP A 100 0.16 10.72 5.68
CA ASP A 100 -0.30 11.95 6.32
C ASP A 100 0.80 12.65 7.15
N GLY A 101 1.92 11.94 7.37
CA GLY A 101 3.08 12.40 8.13
C GLY A 101 2.85 12.55 9.63
N SER A 102 1.63 12.36 10.13
CA SER A 102 1.26 12.65 11.52
C SER A 102 2.05 11.80 12.51
N LEU A 103 2.13 10.48 12.26
CA LEU A 103 2.93 9.56 13.07
C LEU A 103 4.41 9.92 13.04
N LEU A 104 4.94 10.30 11.87
CA LEU A 104 6.35 10.70 11.73
C LEU A 104 6.65 11.96 12.53
N ALA A 105 5.78 12.97 12.44
CA ALA A 105 5.93 14.22 13.19
C ALA A 105 5.84 14.00 14.71
N LYS A 106 4.89 13.17 15.18
CA LYS A 106 4.81 12.76 16.59
C LYS A 106 6.06 12.02 17.05
N LEU A 107 6.59 11.13 16.21
CA LEU A 107 7.80 10.37 16.50
C LEU A 107 9.01 11.30 16.67
N ALA A 108 9.19 12.29 15.77
CA ALA A 108 10.22 13.32 15.94
C ALA A 108 10.05 14.07 17.27
N ASN A 109 8.84 14.52 17.59
CA ASN A 109 8.55 15.22 18.85
C ASN A 109 8.78 14.35 20.09
N ARG A 110 8.58 13.04 19.99
CA ARG A 110 8.87 12.12 21.10
C ARG A 110 10.37 11.98 21.36
N LEU A 111 11.16 11.94 20.29
CA LEU A 111 12.61 11.79 20.35
C LEU A 111 13.29 13.10 20.74
N GLN A 112 12.77 14.22 20.27
CA GLN A 112 13.19 15.55 20.65
C GLN A 112 11.96 16.46 20.77
N PRO A 113 11.55 16.79 22.00
CA PRO A 113 10.41 17.66 22.23
C PRO A 113 10.54 18.99 21.50
N GLY A 114 9.48 19.38 20.78
CA GLY A 114 9.37 20.68 20.12
C GLY A 114 10.03 20.82 18.75
N VAL A 115 10.47 19.73 18.11
CA VAL A 115 11.08 19.82 16.76
C VAL A 115 10.05 20.12 15.67
N VAL A 116 8.87 19.53 15.77
CA VAL A 116 7.75 19.83 14.88
C VAL A 116 6.76 20.68 15.66
N GLU A 117 6.68 21.97 15.32
CA GLU A 117 5.86 22.96 16.03
C GLU A 117 4.38 22.62 16.00
N THR A 118 3.86 22.20 14.84
CA THR A 118 2.45 21.84 14.66
C THR A 118 2.34 20.50 13.97
N VAL A 119 1.66 19.55 14.62
CA VAL A 119 1.31 18.25 14.03
C VAL A 119 -0.13 18.33 13.53
N HIS A 120 -0.34 18.14 12.24
CA HIS A 120 -1.66 18.07 11.64
C HIS A 120 -2.18 16.62 11.66
N GLU A 121 -3.38 16.39 12.15
CA GLU A 121 -3.98 15.06 12.31
C GLU A 121 -5.40 14.99 11.72
N GLY A 122 -5.90 13.78 11.49
CA GLY A 122 -7.26 13.54 11.06
C GLY A 122 -7.62 14.30 9.78
N ASP A 123 -8.70 15.08 9.81
CA ASP A 123 -9.16 15.85 8.65
C ASP A 123 -8.16 16.92 8.20
N ALA A 124 -7.40 17.52 9.13
CA ALA A 124 -6.38 18.50 8.78
C ALA A 124 -5.24 17.85 7.97
N ALA A 125 -4.92 16.59 8.25
CA ALA A 125 -3.87 15.83 7.57
C ALA A 125 -4.31 15.29 6.19
N LYS A 126 -5.56 15.54 5.75
CA LYS A 126 -6.00 15.24 4.37
C LYS A 126 -5.49 16.26 3.37
N ASP A 127 -5.19 17.48 3.83
CA ASP A 127 -4.64 18.54 2.98
C ASP A 127 -3.16 18.29 2.66
N LYS A 128 -2.78 18.48 1.39
CA LYS A 128 -1.42 18.17 0.91
C LYS A 128 -0.35 19.07 1.53
N ALA A 129 -0.67 20.33 1.82
CA ALA A 129 0.28 21.24 2.46
C ALA A 129 0.55 20.78 3.90
N ASN A 130 -0.48 20.36 4.63
CA ASN A 130 -0.35 19.82 5.98
C ASN A 130 0.39 18.47 6.01
N GLN A 131 0.13 17.56 5.06
CA GLN A 131 0.91 16.32 4.90
C GLN A 131 2.40 16.64 4.69
N THR A 132 2.67 17.58 3.77
CA THR A 132 4.04 18.00 3.45
C THR A 132 4.71 18.66 4.64
N SER A 133 3.99 19.47 5.41
CA SER A 133 4.47 20.11 6.64
C SER A 133 4.91 19.06 7.67
N ASN A 134 4.03 18.10 7.99
CA ASN A 134 4.34 17.01 8.91
C ASN A 134 5.57 16.20 8.48
N ILE A 135 5.61 15.80 7.20
CA ILE A 135 6.71 15.00 6.64
C ILE A 135 8.02 15.79 6.67
N ASN A 136 8.01 17.06 6.27
CA ASN A 136 9.20 17.91 6.27
C ASN A 136 9.73 18.17 7.68
N GLY A 137 8.85 18.33 8.67
CA GLY A 137 9.24 18.44 10.08
C GLY A 137 10.05 17.21 10.53
N PHE A 138 9.58 16.00 10.20
CA PHE A 138 10.32 14.77 10.47
C PHE A 138 11.61 14.65 9.64
N ILE A 139 11.60 15.00 8.36
CA ILE A 139 12.81 14.94 7.52
C ILE A 139 13.89 15.88 8.05
N ASN A 140 13.52 17.11 8.44
CA ASN A 140 14.46 18.08 9.01
C ASN A 140 15.06 17.56 10.32
N PHE A 141 14.23 17.00 11.21
CA PHE A 141 14.69 16.31 12.41
C PHE A 141 15.76 15.25 12.09
N VAL A 142 15.45 14.34 11.16
CA VAL A 142 16.37 13.25 10.80
C VAL A 142 17.63 13.79 10.14
N LYS A 143 17.56 14.82 9.30
CA LYS A 143 18.77 15.42 8.70
C LYS A 143 19.69 16.03 9.75
N GLU A 144 19.12 16.77 10.70
CA GLU A 144 19.87 17.41 11.78
C GLU A 144 20.48 16.39 12.75
N LYS A 145 19.83 15.24 12.96
CA LYS A 145 20.24 14.27 14.00
C LYS A 145 20.89 13.00 13.48
N ALA A 146 20.50 12.50 12.33
CA ALA A 146 20.99 11.23 11.78
C ALA A 146 22.14 11.42 10.78
N GLY A 147 22.55 12.66 10.48
CA GLY A 147 23.66 12.92 9.57
C GLY A 147 23.45 12.37 8.16
N LEU A 148 22.20 12.18 7.73
CA LEU A 148 21.87 11.78 6.37
C LEU A 148 22.26 12.92 5.43
N SER A 149 23.44 12.83 4.84
CA SER A 149 23.90 13.77 3.83
C SER A 149 22.97 13.71 2.60
N GLU A 150 22.80 14.84 1.92
CA GLU A 150 21.86 15.02 0.79
C GLU A 150 22.08 14.05 -0.39
N GLU A 151 23.12 13.20 -0.36
CA GLU A 151 23.39 12.15 -1.36
C GLU A 151 22.21 11.19 -1.60
N GLN A 152 21.38 10.88 -0.60
CA GLN A 152 20.27 9.93 -0.76
C GLN A 152 19.11 10.46 -1.61
N LYS A 153 19.13 11.74 -1.99
CA LYS A 153 18.10 12.39 -2.81
C LYS A 153 18.27 12.13 -4.32
N LYS A 154 19.39 11.56 -4.77
CA LYS A 154 19.77 11.48 -6.19
C LYS A 154 19.52 10.14 -6.90
N GLU A 155 19.23 9.04 -6.20
CA GLU A 155 19.09 7.71 -6.84
C GLU A 155 17.66 7.32 -7.27
N GLY A 156 16.71 8.27 -7.27
CA GLY A 156 15.33 8.05 -7.72
C GLY A 156 15.03 8.41 -9.18
N LYS A 157 16.05 8.76 -9.98
CA LYS A 157 15.92 8.99 -11.43
C LYS A 157 16.85 8.05 -12.18
N LYS A 158 16.35 6.89 -12.56
CA LYS A 158 16.81 6.16 -13.74
C LYS A 158 15.60 5.59 -14.46
#